data_AF-A0A504JFC0-F1
#
_entry.id   AF-A0A504JFC0-F1
#
_cell.length_a   1.000
_cell.length_b   1.000
_cell.length_c   1.000
_cell.angle_alpha   90.00
_cell.angle_beta   90.00
_cell.angle_gamma   90.00
#
_symmetry.space_group_name_H-M   'P 1'
#
loop_
_entity.id
_entity.type
_entity.pdbx_description
1 polymer ?
#
loop_
_entity_poly.entity_id
_entity_poly.type
_entity_poly.pdbx_seq_one_letter_code
_entity_poly.pdbx_strand_id
1 'polypeptide(L)' 'MLFGYARISTPSQKFDLQIDALLKAGVKEKNIYKDVSSGAKAN' A
#
# COMPACT_ATOMS: atom_id res chain seq x y z
N MET A 1 11.53 13.72 -4.80
CA MET A 1 10.56 12.88 -5.55
C MET A 1 9.78 12.09 -4.53
N LEU A 2 8.45 12.25 -4.41
CA LEU A 2 7.65 11.50 -3.43
C LEU A 2 7.29 10.11 -3.98
N PHE A 3 7.47 9.09 -3.13
CA PHE A 3 7.08 7.71 -3.39
C PHE A 3 6.10 7.25 -2.32
N GLY A 4 5.14 6.44 -2.72
CA GLY A 4 4.13 5.86 -1.84
C GLY A 4 4.29 4.35 -1.79
N TYR A 5 3.99 3.77 -0.64
CA TYR A 5 4.00 2.33 -0.46
C TYR A 5 2.75 1.92 0.31
N ALA A 6 2.02 0.96 -0.24
CA ALA A 6 0.82 0.41 0.36
C ALA A 6 1.02 -1.09 0.56
N ARG A 7 0.68 -1.61 1.74
CA ARG A 7 0.82 -3.03 2.07
C ARG A 7 -0.46 -3.58 2.69
N ILE A 8 -0.83 -4.79 2.27
CA ILE A 8 -1.87 -5.58 2.93
C ILE A 8 -1.34 -6.94 3.36
N SER A 9 -1.93 -7.48 4.43
CA SER A 9 -1.58 -8.78 5.02
C SER A 9 -2.48 -9.90 4.52
N THR A 10 -3.68 -9.58 4.02
CA THR A 10 -4.59 -10.54 3.41
C THR A 10 -5.14 -10.00 2.11
N PRO A 11 -5.33 -10.84 1.07
CA PRO A 11 -5.89 -10.40 -0.21
C PRO A 11 -7.34 -9.88 -0.10
N SER A 12 -8.03 -10.13 1.03
CA SER A 12 -9.33 -9.55 1.34
C SER A 12 -9.27 -8.10 1.82
N GLN A 13 -8.10 -7.60 2.22
CA GLN A 13 -7.92 -6.20 2.59
C GLN A 13 -7.82 -5.33 1.35
N LYS A 14 -8.34 -4.11 1.44
CA LYS A 14 -8.35 -3.15 0.34
C LYS A 14 -7.22 -2.15 0.47
N PHE A 15 -6.58 -1.84 -0.65
CA PHE A 15 -5.56 -0.80 -0.73
C PHE A 15 -6.15 0.62 -0.77
N ASP A 16 -7.44 0.75 -1.10
CA ASP A 16 -8.10 2.03 -1.39
C ASP A 16 -7.83 3.14 -0.37
N LEU A 17 -7.93 2.84 0.92
CA LEU A 17 -7.68 3.83 1.98
C LEU A 17 -6.21 4.28 2.04
N GLN A 18 -5.27 3.37 1.78
CA GLN A 18 -3.84 3.68 1.77
C GLN A 18 -3.48 4.49 0.51
N ILE A 19 -4.04 4.11 -0.64
CA ILE A 19 -3.85 4.85 -1.91
C ILE A 19 -4.41 6.27 -1.77
N ASP A 20 -5.63 6.44 -1.24
CA ASP A 20 -6.25 7.75 -1.04
C ASP A 20 -5.41 8.66 -0.13
N ALA A 21 -4.87 8.12 0.97
CA ALA A 21 -3.97 8.85 1.84
C ALA A 21 -2.67 9.28 1.14
N LEU A 22 -2.09 8.40 0.31
CA LEU A 22 -0.88 8.70 -0.47
C LEU A 22 -1.14 9.76 -1.55
N LEU A 23 -2.30 9.71 -2.20
CA LEU A 23 -2.72 10.72 -3.17
C LEU A 23 -2.92 12.08 -2.49
N LYS A 24 -3.58 12.11 -1.33
CA LYS A 24 -3.75 13.33 -0.52
C LYS A 24 -2.42 13.90 -0.02
N ALA A 25 -1.43 13.05 0.23
CA ALA A 25 -0.07 13.46 0.55
C ALA A 25 0.73 14.00 -0.67
N GLY A 26 0.15 13.98 -1.88
CA GLY A 26 0.78 14.48 -3.11
C GLY A 26 1.67 13.46 -3.81
N VAL A 27 1.56 12.17 -3.47
CA VAL A 27 2.25 11.10 -4.18
C VAL A 27 1.55 10.86 -5.52
N LYS A 28 2.30 10.77 -6.61
CA LYS A 28 1.75 10.41 -7.92
C LYS A 28 1.48 8.90 -7.99
N GLU A 29 0.37 8.48 -8.59
CA GLU A 29 0.00 7.06 -8.73
C GLU A 29 1.11 6.19 -9.31
N LYS A 30 1.85 6.71 -10.30
CA LYS A 30 3.01 6.05 -10.91
C LYS A 30 4.19 5.78 -9.96
N ASN A 31 4.19 6.44 -8.80
CA ASN A 31 5.18 6.29 -7.74
C ASN A 31 4.63 5.50 -6.54
N ILE A 32 3.44 4.91 -6.65
CA ILE A 32 2.83 4.10 -5.59
C ILE A 32 3.10 2.62 -5.85
N TYR A 33 3.80 1.99 -4.91
CA TYR A 33 4.07 0.55 -4.92
C TYR A 33 3.09 -0.16 -3.99
N LYS A 34 2.65 -1.36 -4.39
CA LYS A 34 1.68 -2.16 -3.64
C LYS A 34 2.29 -3.51 -3.34
N ASP A 35 2.19 -3.96 -2.10
CA ASP A 35 2.71 -5.25 -1.66
C ASP A 35 1.64 -6.04 -0.89
N VAL A 36 1.57 -7.33 -1.18
CA VAL A 36 0.67 -8.26 -0.50
C VAL A 36 1.55 -9.26 0.23
N SER A 37 1.71 -9.08 1.53
CA SER A 37 2.58 -9.95 2.32
C SER A 37 1.90 -10.28 3.63
N SER A 38 1.37 -11.50 3.68
CA SER A 38 0.79 -12.10 4.87
C SER A 38 1.88 -12.34 5.90
N GLY A 39 1.87 -11.56 6.99
CA GLY A 39 2.76 -11.73 8.14
C GLY A 39 2.58 -13.06 8.90
N ALA A 40 1.71 -13.95 8.42
CA ALA A 40 1.50 -15.27 8.98
C ALA A 40 2.45 -16.29 8.33
N LYS A 41 3.72 -16.28 8.75
CA LYS A 41 4.57 -17.47 8.92
C LYS A 41 5.94 -17.05 9.45
N ALA A 42 6.15 -17.26 10.75
CA ALA A 42 7.40 -17.72 11.34
C ALA A 42 7.13 -18.08 12.81
N ASN A 43 6.45 -19.21 13.02
CA ASN A 43 6.60 -20.00 14.24
C ASN A 43 6.69 -21.47 13.84
#